data_AF-A0A534FJR6-F1
#
_entry.id   AF-A0A534FJR6-F1
#
_cell.length_a   1.000
_cell.length_b   1.000
_cell.length_c   1.000
_cell.angle_alpha   90.00
_cell.angle_beta   90.00
_cell.angle_gamma   90.00
#
_symmetry.space_group_name_H-M   'P 1'
#
loop_
_entity.id
_entity.type
_entity.pdbx_description
1 polymer ?
#
loop_
_entity_poly.entity_id
_entity_poly.type
_entity_poly.pdbx_seq_one_letter_code
_entity_poly.pdbx_strand_id
1 'polypeptide(L)' 'MDCGNSDERYQEEILPHVSRTFALTIPQLPPGLRTAVTNAYLLCRIADTIEDEPAVSPEETFQFLERFAAVVSGAKDPAA' A
#
# COMPACT_ATOMS: atom_id res chain seq x y z
N MET A 1 19.16 10.22 -13.76
CA MET A 1 18.48 8.95 -14.07
C MET A 1 17.30 8.89 -13.11
N ASP A 2 16.09 9.09 -13.65
CA ASP A 2 14.86 9.31 -12.89
C ASP A 2 14.43 8.06 -12.13
N CYS A 3 14.76 7.99 -10.83
CA CYS A 3 14.25 6.95 -9.96
C CYS A 3 12.75 7.12 -9.65
N GLY A 4 12.24 8.36 -9.72
CA GLY A 4 10.83 8.67 -9.41
C GLY A 4 9.83 8.14 -10.44
N ASN A 5 10.25 7.87 -11.68
CA ASN A 5 9.34 7.39 -12.72
C ASN A 5 8.99 5.90 -12.55
N SER A 6 9.85 5.10 -11.91
CA SER A 6 9.61 3.66 -11.75
C SER A 6 8.53 3.34 -10.71
N ASP A 7 8.56 4.01 -9.56
CA ASP A 7 7.63 3.74 -8.46
C ASP A 7 6.23 4.31 -8.76
N GLU A 8 6.16 5.49 -9.38
CA GLU A 8 4.90 6.09 -9.84
C GLU A 8 4.23 5.25 -10.93
N ARG A 9 5.01 4.68 -11.84
CA ARG A 9 4.46 3.75 -12.82
C ARG A 9 4.00 2.45 -12.18
N TYR A 10 4.77 1.92 -11.24
CA TYR A 10 4.41 0.69 -10.55
C TYR A 10 3.08 0.81 -9.79
N GLN A 11 2.87 1.91 -9.05
CA GLN A 11 1.61 2.10 -8.33
C GLN A 11 0.39 2.18 -9.27
N GLU A 12 0.55 2.74 -10.47
CA GLU A 12 -0.50 2.79 -11.49
C GLU A 12 -0.78 1.41 -12.09
N GLU A 13 0.27 0.65 -12.38
CA GLU A 13 0.18 -0.69 -12.95
C GLU A 13 -0.40 -1.72 -11.98
N ILE A 14 -0.10 -1.62 -10.68
CA ILE A 14 -0.57 -2.60 -9.68
C ILE A 14 -2.03 -2.34 -9.24
N LEU A 15 -2.50 -1.09 -9.25
CA LEU A 15 -3.83 -0.72 -8.73
C LEU A 15 -4.99 -1.54 -9.32
N PRO A 16 -5.08 -1.79 -10.65
CA PRO A 16 -6.12 -2.64 -11.24
C PRO A 16 -6.10 -4.10 -10.77
N HIS A 17 -4.93 -4.60 -10.35
CA HIS A 17 -4.76 -5.98 -9.89
C HIS A 17 -5.25 -6.18 -8.46
N VAL A 18 -5.25 -5.11 -7.66
CA VAL A 18 -5.65 -5.15 -6.25
C VAL A 18 -7.01 -4.51 -5.98
N SER A 19 -7.61 -3.81 -6.96
CA SER A 19 -8.92 -3.20 -6.84
C SER A 19 -9.65 -3.00 -8.16
N ARG A 20 -10.88 -3.50 -8.27
CA ARG A 20 -11.74 -3.23 -9.44
C ARG A 20 -12.34 -1.83 -9.41
N THR A 21 -12.84 -1.40 -8.25
CA THR A 21 -13.56 -0.13 -8.12
C THR A 21 -12.61 1.05 -8.01
N PHE A 22 -11.58 0.98 -7.17
CA PHE A 22 -10.65 2.10 -6.98
C PHE A 22 -9.75 2.33 -8.19
N ALA A 23 -9.47 1.30 -9.00
CA ALA A 23 -8.80 1.48 -10.28
C ALA A 23 -9.60 2.33 -11.28
N LEU A 24 -10.93 2.45 -11.12
CA LEU A 24 -11.76 3.33 -11.93
C LEU A 24 -11.87 4.74 -11.33
N THR A 25 -11.92 4.85 -10.01
CA THR A 25 -12.21 6.13 -9.33
C THR A 25 -10.96 6.96 -9.02
N ILE A 26 -9.86 6.34 -8.62
CA ILE A 26 -8.61 7.05 -8.28
C ILE A 26 -8.04 7.82 -9.49
N PRO A 27 -8.01 7.28 -10.72
CA PRO A 27 -7.59 8.04 -11.90
C PRO A 27 -8.48 9.24 -12.25
N GLN A 28 -9.67 9.38 -11.64
CA GLN A 28 -10.56 10.54 -11.86
C GLN A 28 -10.25 11.70 -10.90
N LEU A 29 -9.39 11.50 -9.90
CA LEU A 29 -9.02 12.55 -8.97
C LEU A 29 -8.21 13.67 -9.66
N PRO A 30 -8.19 14.89 -9.09
CA PRO A 30 -7.27 15.94 -9.53
C PRO A 30 -5.81 15.44 -9.53
N PRO A 31 -4.97 15.86 -10.48
CA PRO A 31 -3.59 15.37 -10.59
C PRO A 31 -2.78 15.44 -9.28
N GLY A 32 -2.97 16.49 -8.48
CA GLY A 32 -2.28 16.65 -7.20
C GLY A 32 -2.69 15.69 -6.09
N LEU A 33 -3.77 14.92 -6.27
CA LEU A 33 -4.26 13.94 -5.28
C LEU A 33 -4.03 12.49 -5.71
N ARG A 34 -3.87 12.21 -7.00
CA ARG A 34 -3.78 10.83 -7.52
C ARG A 34 -2.69 10.04 -6.83
N THR A 35 -1.45 10.52 -6.87
CA THR A 35 -0.28 9.82 -6.31
C THR A 35 -0.44 9.55 -4.82
N ALA A 36 -0.87 10.55 -4.04
CA ALA A 36 -1.03 10.40 -2.60
C ALA A 36 -2.14 9.39 -2.25
N VAL A 37 -3.28 9.46 -2.95
CA VAL A 37 -4.42 8.56 -2.70
C VAL A 37 -4.13 7.14 -3.16
N THR A 38 -3.48 6.95 -4.32
CA THR A 38 -3.05 5.61 -4.78
C THR A 38 -2.10 4.99 -3.75
N ASN A 39 -1.07 5.69 -3.30
CA ASN A 39 -0.15 5.16 -2.29
C ASN A 39 -0.84 4.82 -0.98
N ALA A 40 -1.68 5.72 -0.46
CA ALA A 40 -2.46 5.45 0.74
C ALA A 40 -3.34 4.20 0.59
N TYR A 41 -4.00 4.04 -0.56
CA TYR A 41 -4.80 2.86 -0.86
C TYR A 41 -3.97 1.57 -0.89
N LEU A 42 -2.82 1.58 -1.56
CA LEU A 42 -1.95 0.41 -1.65
C LEU A 42 -1.39 0.01 -0.27
N LEU A 43 -1.04 0.98 0.57
CA LEU A 43 -0.63 0.72 1.96
C LEU A 43 -1.76 0.10 2.78
N CYS A 44 -2.97 0.65 2.70
CA CYS A 44 -4.13 0.05 3.36
C CYS A 44 -4.40 -1.37 2.85
N ARG A 45 -4.23 -1.63 1.55
CA ARG A 45 -4.44 -2.97 0.99
C ARG A 45 -3.46 -4.01 1.52
N ILE A 46 -2.24 -3.60 1.85
CA ILE A 46 -1.26 -4.47 2.54
C ILE A 46 -1.77 -4.80 3.95
N ALA A 47 -2.22 -3.79 4.70
CA ALA A 47 -2.79 -4.00 6.04
C ALA A 47 -4.01 -4.93 6.01
N ASP A 48 -4.95 -4.74 5.07
CA ASP A 48 -6.10 -5.63 4.88
C ASP A 48 -5.65 -7.07 4.61
N THR A 49 -4.58 -7.26 3.83
CA THR A 49 -4.05 -8.61 3.53
C THR A 49 -3.50 -9.31 4.78
N ILE A 50 -2.92 -8.54 5.72
CA ILE A 50 -2.44 -9.06 7.00
C ILE A 50 -3.62 -9.42 7.91
N GLU A 51 -4.67 -8.59 7.93
CA GLU A 51 -5.86 -8.80 8.74
C GLU A 51 -6.72 -9.97 8.24
N ASP A 52 -6.81 -10.16 6.92
CA ASP A 52 -7.66 -11.17 6.29
C ASP A 52 -7.02 -12.59 6.22
N GLU A 53 -5.76 -12.77 6.61
CA GLU A 53 -5.07 -14.07 6.49
C GLU A 53 -5.49 -15.06 7.60
N PRO A 54 -6.24 -16.14 7.26
CA PRO A 54 -6.79 -17.05 8.26
C PRO A 54 -5.74 -17.93 8.95
N ALA A 55 -4.54 -18.08 8.39
CA ALA A 55 -3.49 -18.91 8.97
C ALA A 55 -2.68 -18.20 10.06
N VAL A 56 -2.84 -16.89 10.23
CA VAL A 56 -2.10 -16.06 11.18
C VAL A 56 -2.92 -15.92 12.47
N SER A 57 -2.30 -16.12 13.63
CA SER A 57 -2.99 -15.92 14.91
C SER A 57 -3.21 -14.42 15.20
N PRO A 58 -4.20 -14.05 16.04
CA PRO A 58 -4.44 -12.64 16.37
C PRO A 58 -3.22 -11.89 16.92
N GLU A 59 -2.38 -12.59 17.69
CA GLU A 59 -1.13 -12.06 18.24
C GLU A 59 -0.11 -11.78 17.12
N GLU A 60 0.04 -12.70 16.17
CA GLU A 60 0.94 -12.53 15.03
C GLU A 60 0.43 -11.42 14.08
N THR A 61 -0.88 -11.33 13.84
CA THR A 61 -1.49 -10.23 13.07
C THR A 61 -1.13 -8.88 13.69
N PHE A 62 -1.25 -8.75 15.02
CA PHE A 62 -0.90 -7.53 15.74
C PHE A 62 0.59 -7.19 15.57
N GLN A 63 1.48 -8.17 15.73
CA GLN A 63 2.93 -7.98 15.54
C GLN A 63 3.29 -7.56 14.11
N PHE A 64 2.62 -8.14 13.10
CA PHE A 64 2.83 -7.74 11.71
C PHE A 64 2.34 -6.33 11.42
N LEU A 65 1.17 -5.93 11.95
CA LEU A 65 0.64 -4.58 11.80
C LEU A 65 1.51 -3.54 12.53
N GLU A 66 2.02 -3.83 13.72
CA GLU A 66 2.98 -2.96 14.41
C GLU A 66 4.27 -2.78 13.61
N ARG A 67 4.82 -3.87 13.08
CA ARG A 67 6.01 -3.80 12.21
C ARG A 67 5.73 -2.99 10.95
N PHE A 68 4.57 -3.20 10.31
CA PHE A 68 4.14 -2.46 9.13
C PHE A 68 4.07 -0.96 9.44
N ALA A 69 3.41 -0.56 10.53
CA ALA A 69 3.33 0.84 10.95
C ALA A 69 4.72 1.46 11.25
N ALA A 70 5.61 0.71 11.89
CA ALA A 70 6.98 1.16 12.16
C ALA A 70 7.78 1.39 10.85
N VAL A 71 7.60 0.54 9.84
CA VAL A 71 8.25 0.71 8.53
C VAL A 71 7.68 1.91 7.78
N VAL A 72 6.35 2.04 7.71
CA VAL A 72 5.67 3.14 7.00
C VAL A 72 5.99 4.51 7.63
N SER A 73 6.15 4.56 8.95
CA SER A 73 6.57 5.79 9.66
C SER A 73 8.07 6.08 9.56
N GLY A 74 8.86 5.19 8.95
CA GLY A 74 10.31 5.32 8.86
C GLY A 74 11.08 5.00 10.15
N ALA A 75 10.41 4.44 11.16
CA ALA A 75 11.02 4.03 12.42
C ALA A 75 11.80 2.70 12.32
N LYS A 76 11.55 1.90 11.28
CA LYS A 76 12.26 0.64 11.00
C LYS A 76 12.58 0.51 9.51
N ASP A 77 13.72 -0.10 9.20
CA ASP A 77 14.11 -0.43 7.82
C ASP A 77 13.22 -1.57 7.28
N PRO A 78 12.59 -1.44 6.10
CA PRO A 78 11.84 -2.52 5.46
C PRO A 78 12.70 -3.77 5.17
N ALA A 79 14.02 -3.63 5.03
CA ALA A 79 14.95 -4.73 4.76
C ALA A 79 15.50 -5.43 6.03
N ALA A 80 15.19 -4.91 7.24
CA ALA A 80 15.63 -5.45 8.53
C ALA A 80 14.59 -6.40 9.16
#